data_AF-A0A0Q7ZYE1-F1
#
_entry.id   AF-A0A0Q7ZYE1-F1
#
_cell.length_a   1.000
_cell.length_b   1.000
_cell.length_c   1.000
_cell.angle_alpha   90.00
_cell.angle_beta   90.00
_cell.angle_gamma   90.00
#
_symmetry.space_group_name_H-M   'P 1'
#
loop_
_entity.id
_entity.type
_entity.pdbx_description
1 polymer ?
#
loop_
_entity_poly.entity_id
_entity_poly.type
_entity_poly.pdbx_seq_one_letter_code
_entity_poly.pdbx_strand_id
1 'polypeptide(L)' 'MTATDDFRAHAHELIADLDAATSEMMNLISGHQLSGPEWERVTRWQHEAYERWMTYLNERSYPDPGEHKSDG' A
#
# COMPACT_ATOMS: atom_id res chain seq x y z
N MET A 1 -1.46 12.92 -19.70
CA MET A 1 -1.45 11.83 -18.72
C MET A 1 -2.90 11.57 -18.36
N THR A 2 -3.39 10.37 -18.59
CA THR A 2 -4.78 10.00 -18.35
C THR A 2 -4.92 9.52 -16.90
N ALA A 3 -6.11 9.62 -16.30
CA ALA A 3 -6.36 9.17 -14.92
C ALA A 3 -5.96 7.70 -14.65
N THR A 4 -5.92 6.86 -15.69
CA THR A 4 -5.45 5.47 -15.63
C THR A 4 -3.93 5.36 -15.46
N ASP A 5 -3.17 6.30 -16.03
CA ASP A 5 -1.71 6.34 -15.93
C ASP A 5 -1.27 6.80 -14.54
N ASP A 6 -1.95 7.81 -14.00
CA ASP A 6 -1.75 8.28 -12.62
C ASP A 6 -2.10 7.18 -11.61
N PHE A 7 -3.16 6.40 -11.86
CA PHE A 7 -3.51 5.23 -11.05
C PHE A 7 -2.39 4.17 -11.04
N ARG A 8 -1.88 3.82 -12.23
CA ARG A 8 -0.83 2.81 -12.35
C ARG A 8 0.44 3.27 -11.63
N ALA A 9 0.82 4.54 -11.79
CA ALA A 9 1.98 5.10 -11.11
C ALA A 9 1.83 5.00 -9.58
N HIS A 10 0.70 5.44 -9.03
CA HIS A 10 0.48 5.40 -7.58
C HIS A 10 0.39 3.96 -7.03
N ALA A 11 -0.25 3.05 -7.76
CA ALA A 11 -0.27 1.63 -7.41
C ALA A 11 1.15 1.04 -7.35
N HIS A 12 2.00 1.39 -8.33
CA HIS A 12 3.39 0.96 -8.36
C HIS A 12 4.20 1.51 -7.19
N GLU A 13 3.99 2.78 -6.82
CA GLU A 13 4.64 3.42 -5.67
C GLU A 13 4.28 2.71 -4.36
N LEU A 14 2.98 2.41 -4.15
CA LEU A 14 2.51 1.73 -2.95
C LEU A 14 3.03 0.29 -2.84
N ILE A 15 3.05 -0.45 -3.95
CA ILE A 15 3.61 -1.81 -3.99
C ILE A 15 5.11 -1.79 -3.72
N ALA A 16 5.84 -0.83 -4.29
CA ALA A 16 7.28 -0.69 -4.07
C ALA A 16 7.63 -0.39 -2.60
N ASP A 17 6.83 0.46 -1.93
CA ASP A 17 7.02 0.76 -0.50
C ASP A 17 6.72 -0.47 0.38
N LEU A 18 5.65 -1.23 0.07
CA LEU A 18 5.34 -2.47 0.77
C LEU A 18 6.43 -3.55 0.58
N ASP A 19 6.96 -3.68 -0.63
CA ASP A 19 8.04 -4.62 -0.94
C ASP A 19 9.35 -4.24 -0.21
N ALA A 20 9.67 -2.95 -0.16
CA ALA A 20 10.81 -2.44 0.59
C ALA A 20 10.67 -2.74 2.09
N ALA A 21 9.51 -2.48 2.68
CA ALA A 21 9.24 -2.77 4.09
C ALA A 21 9.31 -4.27 4.39
N THR A 22 8.81 -5.11 3.48
CA THR A 22 8.86 -6.57 3.61
C THR A 22 10.28 -7.09 3.47
N SER A 23 11.07 -6.54 2.55
CA SER A 23 12.48 -6.89 2.36
C SER A 23 13.32 -6.55 3.59
N GLU A 24 13.10 -5.37 4.18
CA GLU A 24 13.76 -4.98 5.44
C GLU A 24 13.34 -5.88 6.61
N MET A 25 12.07 -6.29 6.67
CA MET A 25 11.61 -7.25 7.69
C MET A 25 12.34 -8.58 7.53
N MET A 26 12.46 -9.09 6.31
CA MET A 26 13.17 -10.33 6.00
C MET A 26 14.67 -10.25 6.30
N ASN A 27 15.28 -9.08 6.11
CA ASN A 27 16.67 -8.85 6.48
C ASN A 27 16.88 -8.99 8.00
N LEU A 28 16.00 -8.37 8.81
CA LEU A 28 16.03 -8.51 10.27
C LEU A 28 15.79 -9.96 10.72
N ILE A 29 14.83 -10.65 10.10
CA ILE A 29 14.57 -12.09 10.37
C ILE A 29 15.83 -12.92 10.11
N SER A 30 16.51 -12.67 8.99
CA SER A 30 17.75 -13.37 8.62
C SER A 30 18.87 -13.11 9.63
N GLY A 31 18.92 -11.88 10.18
CA GLY A 31 19.81 -11.50 11.28
C GLY A 31 19.39 -12.00 12.67
N HIS A 32 18.30 -12.77 12.77
CA HIS A 32 17.69 -13.20 14.05
C HIS A 32 17.25 -12.04 14.96
N GLN A 33 17.03 -10.85 14.39
CA GLN A 33 16.61 -9.65 15.12
C GLN A 33 15.08 -9.51 15.07
N LEU A 34 14.40 -10.29 15.91
CA LEU A 34 12.93 -10.37 15.98
C LEU A 34 12.34 -9.53 17.13
N SER A 35 13.12 -8.62 17.70
CA SER A 35 12.71 -7.76 18.80
C SER A 35 13.54 -6.48 18.85
N GLY A 36 13.07 -5.51 19.63
CA GLY A 36 13.73 -4.22 19.79
C GLY A 36 13.24 -3.15 18.81
N PRO A 37 13.81 -1.94 18.89
CA PRO A 37 13.26 -0.75 18.23
C PRO A 37 13.29 -0.84 16.71
N GLU A 38 14.27 -1.52 16.12
CA GLU A 38 14.33 -1.69 14.66
C GLU A 38 13.28 -2.66 14.14
N TRP A 39 13.06 -3.77 14.85
CA TRP A 39 11.98 -4.72 14.55
C TRP A 39 10.61 -4.04 14.64
N GLU A 40 10.35 -3.31 15.73
CA GLU A 40 9.11 -2.54 15.91
C GLU A 40 8.91 -1.47 14.82
N ARG A 41 9.99 -0.80 14.40
CA ARG A 41 9.94 0.19 13.33
C ARG A 41 9.56 -0.46 12.00
N VAL A 42 10.23 -1.54 11.61
CA VAL A 42 10.03 -2.20 10.33
C VAL A 42 8.68 -2.93 10.27
N THR A 43 8.27 -3.58 11.36
CA THR A 43 6.93 -4.19 11.46
C THR A 43 5.82 -3.17 11.34
N ARG A 44 5.94 -2.03 12.02
CA ARG A 44 4.98 -0.93 11.89
C ARG A 44 4.96 -0.36 10.47
N TRP A 45 6.12 -0.12 9.87
CA TRP A 45 6.20 0.40 8.50
C TRP A 45 5.55 -0.57 7.49
N GLN A 46 5.81 -1.87 7.60
CA GLN A 46 5.18 -2.88 6.75
C GLN A 46 3.66 -2.88 6.92
N HIS A 47 3.17 -2.77 8.15
CA HIS A 47 1.75 -2.71 8.45
C HIS A 47 1.10 -1.46 7.82
N GLU A 48 1.69 -0.28 8.03
CA GLU A 48 1.21 0.98 7.47
C GLU A 48 1.25 0.99 5.93
N ALA A 49 2.27 0.39 5.31
CA ALA A 49 2.36 0.25 3.86
C ALA A 49 1.26 -0.69 3.32
N TYR A 50 0.99 -1.79 4.03
CA TYR A 50 -0.10 -2.70 3.70
C TYR A 50 -1.48 -2.03 3.81
N GLU A 51 -1.73 -1.28 4.89
CA GLU A 51 -2.98 -0.54 5.08
C GLU A 51 -3.19 0.51 3.98
N ARG A 52 -2.14 1.25 3.59
CA ARG A 52 -2.21 2.19 2.47
C ARG A 52 -2.54 1.50 1.15
N TRP A 53 -1.88 0.38 0.86
CA TRP A 53 -2.19 -0.42 -0.33
C TRP A 53 -3.63 -0.93 -0.33
N MET A 54 -4.13 -1.41 0.81
CA MET A 54 -5.50 -1.90 0.93
C MET A 54 -6.54 -0.80 0.81
N THR A 55 -6.29 0.37 1.40
CA THR A 55 -7.15 1.54 1.27
C THR A 55 -7.27 1.95 -0.19
N TYR A 56 -6.14 2.04 -0.89
CA TYR A 56 -6.10 2.39 -2.31
C TYR A 56 -6.86 1.40 -3.21
N LEU A 57 -6.76 0.10 -2.93
CA LEU A 57 -7.54 -0.91 -3.65
C LEU A 57 -9.04 -0.85 -3.33
N ASN A 58 -9.40 -0.55 -2.08
CA ASN A 58 -10.79 -0.48 -1.64
C ASN A 58 -11.52 0.76 -2.17
N GLU A 59 -10.83 1.90 -2.29
CA GLU A 59 -11.34 3.11 -2.97
C GLU A 59 -11.76 2.81 -4.42
N ARG A 60 -11.16 1.80 -5.05
CA ARG A 60 -11.51 1.34 -6.40
C ARG A 60 -12.64 0.31 -6.45
N SER A 61 -12.86 -0.45 -5.37
CA SER A 61 -13.93 -1.47 -5.31
C SER A 61 -15.31 -0.88 -5.07
N TYR A 62 -15.38 0.33 -4.51
CA TYR A 62 -16.61 1.11 -4.42
C TYR A 62 -16.61 2.16 -5.53
N PRO A 63 -17.23 1.88 -6.71
CA PRO A 63 -17.63 2.98 -7.57
C PRO A 63 -18.59 3.86 -6.75
N ASP A 64 -18.31 5.15 -6.68
CA ASP A 64 -19.24 6.14 -6.16
C ASP A 64 -20.61 5.91 -6.86
N PRO A 65 -21.71 5.62 -6.13
CA PRO A 65 -23.01 5.39 -6.74
C PRO A 65 -23.63 6.65 -7.39
N GLY A 66 -22.90 7.77 -7.48
CA GLY A 66 -23.44 9.10 -7.74
C GLY A 66 -23.42 9.59 -9.19
N GLU A 67 -22.92 8.83 -10.17
CA GLU A 67 -22.88 9.29 -11.58
C GLU A 67 -23.99 8.73 -12.50
N HIS A 68 -25.14 8.36 -11.94
CA HIS A 68 -26.37 8.29 -12.75
C HIS A 68 -26.98 9.69 -12.86
N LYS A 69 -26.38 10.56 -13.69
CA LYS A 69 -27.08 11.74 -14.18
C LYS A 69 -28.31 11.27 -14.93
N SER A 70 -29.48 11.61 -14.39
CA SER A 70 -30.75 11.63 -15.11
C SER A 70 -30.55 12.42 -16.41
N ASP A 71 -30.79 11.78 -17.54
CA ASP A 71 -31.03 12.46 -18.80
C ASP A 71 -32.36 11.94 -19.35
N GLY A 72 -33.32 12.86 -19.49
CA GLY A 72 -34.51 12.74 -20.34
C GLY A 72 -35.71 12.02 -19.77
#